data_AF-A0A5E7BXY4-F1
#
_entry.id   AF-A0A5E7BXY4-F1
#
_cell.length_a   1.000
_cell.length_b   1.000
_cell.length_c   1.000
_cell.angle_alpha   90.00
_cell.angle_beta   90.00
_cell.angle_gamma   90.00
#
_symmetry.space_group_name_H-M   'P 1'
#
loop_
_entity.id
_entity.type
_entity.pdbx_description
1 polymer ?
#
loop_
_entity_poly.entity_id
_entity_poly.type
_entity_poly.pdbx_seq_one_letter_code
_entity_poly.pdbx_strand_id
1 'polypeptide(L)'
;MRVSGPFKELKDSLSTPPSTLSLRLRYRTPLIAILGARSFIGGERGLAFTLNNATGVITLRNDPTPELDRVPNYPLGEDHLGAIYLQPKDKR
;
A
#
# COMPACT_ATOMS: atom_id res chain seq x y z
N MET A 1 3.87 3.97 8.31
CA MET A 1 3.73 4.87 7.15
C MET A 1 2.53 5.79 7.40
N ARG A 2 2.69 7.11 7.24
CA ARG A 2 1.62 8.10 7.38
C ARG A 2 1.66 9.00 6.14
N VAL A 3 0.51 9.15 5.48
CA VAL A 3 0.32 10.13 4.41
C VAL A 3 -0.58 11.22 4.96
N SER A 4 -0.10 12.47 4.98
CA SER A 4 -0.85 13.61 5.51
C SER A 4 -0.31 14.93 4.96
N GLY A 5 -1.14 15.97 5.00
CA GLY A 5 -0.81 17.30 4.51
C GLY A 5 -1.43 17.58 3.13
N PRO A 6 -1.42 18.86 2.69
CA PRO A 6 -1.90 19.24 1.38
C PRO A 6 -1.01 18.63 0.28
N PHE A 7 -1.59 18.38 -0.88
CA PHE A 7 -0.80 18.05 -2.07
C PHE A 7 0.14 19.22 -2.38
N LYS A 8 1.44 18.94 -2.51
CA LYS A 8 2.41 19.96 -2.89
C LYS A 8 2.23 20.25 -4.38
N GLU A 9 1.89 21.49 -4.70
CA GLU A 9 1.82 21.94 -6.09
C GLU A 9 3.22 21.89 -6.71
N LEU A 10 3.40 21.07 -7.75
CA LEU A 10 4.54 21.23 -8.66
C LEU A 10 4.15 22.28 -9.69
N LYS A 11 4.72 23.49 -9.56
CA LYS A 11 4.60 24.52 -10.60
C LYS A 11 5.13 23.97 -11.93
N ASP A 12 4.39 24.25 -13.00
CA ASP A 12 4.76 23.98 -14.40
C ASP A 12 4.90 22.50 -14.81
N SER A 13 4.51 21.53 -13.96
CA SER A 13 4.57 20.09 -14.28
C SER A 13 3.20 19.43 -14.50
N LEU A 14 2.14 20.01 -13.95
CA LEU A 14 0.76 19.48 -14.03
C LEU A 14 -0.20 20.60 -14.41
N SER A 15 -1.08 20.34 -15.38
CA SER A 15 -2.11 21.30 -15.82
C SER A 15 -3.16 21.58 -14.75
N THR A 16 -3.27 20.71 -13.74
CA THR A 16 -4.19 20.85 -12.60
C THR A 16 -3.53 20.34 -11.34
N PRO A 17 -3.76 20.96 -10.16
CA PRO A 17 -3.27 20.43 -8.89
C PRO A 17 -3.75 18.98 -8.68
N PRO A 18 -2.88 18.07 -8.19
CA PRO A 18 -3.32 16.74 -7.84
C PRO A 18 -4.35 16.82 -6.71
N SER A 19 -5.51 16.22 -6.94
CA SER A 19 -6.66 16.26 -6.00
C SER A 19 -6.96 14.90 -5.37
N THR A 20 -6.37 13.85 -5.93
CA THR A 20 -6.65 12.45 -5.60
C THR A 20 -5.35 11.66 -5.53
N LEU A 21 -5.20 10.85 -4.48
CA LEU A 21 -4.13 9.89 -4.31
C LEU A 21 -4.73 8.49 -4.23
N SER A 22 -4.28 7.58 -5.08
CA SER A 22 -4.62 6.16 -4.97
C SER A 22 -3.41 5.37 -4.45
N LEU A 23 -3.64 4.49 -3.48
CA LEU A 23 -2.62 3.69 -2.82
C LEU A 23 -3.08 2.23 -2.69
N ARG A 24 -2.16 1.29 -2.85
CA ARG A 24 -2.38 -0.13 -2.57
C ARG A 24 -1.44 -0.61 -1.49
N LEU A 25 -2.01 -1.20 -0.43
CA LEU A 25 -1.26 -1.77 0.67
C LEU A 25 -1.36 -3.30 0.64
N ARG A 26 -0.19 -3.95 0.64
CA ARG A 26 -0.06 -5.40 0.78
C ARG A 26 0.61 -5.68 2.11
N TYR A 27 -0.12 -6.26 3.04
CA TYR A 27 0.40 -6.66 4.33
C TYR A 27 -0.15 -8.00 4.76
N ARG A 28 0.61 -8.68 5.60
CA ARG A 28 0.25 -9.97 6.21
C ARG A 28 0.17 -9.78 7.71
N THR A 29 -0.74 -10.49 8.34
CA THR A 29 -0.67 -10.65 9.80
C THR A 29 0.47 -11.61 10.13
N PRO A 30 1.06 -11.53 11.34
CA PRO A 30 2.07 -12.49 11.78
C PRO A 30 1.62 -13.94 11.60
N LEU A 31 0.34 -14.23 11.90
CA LEU A 31 -0.23 -15.57 11.72
C LEU A 31 -0.18 -16.05 10.26
N ILE A 32 -0.60 -15.21 9.30
CA ILE A 32 -0.55 -15.54 7.87
C ILE A 32 0.90 -15.77 7.41
N ALA A 33 1.83 -14.95 7.90
CA ALA A 33 3.25 -15.08 7.59
C ALA A 33 3.84 -16.40 8.11
N ILE A 34 3.56 -16.77 9.38
CA ILE A 34 4.04 -18.02 9.98
C ILE A 34 3.51 -19.26 9.24
N LEU A 35 2.26 -19.21 8.79
CA LEU A 35 1.64 -20.30 8.02
C LEU A 35 2.21 -20.44 6.60
N GLY A 36 3.15 -19.59 6.20
CA GLY A 36 3.75 -19.60 4.86
C GLY A 36 2.77 -19.22 3.75
N ALA A 37 1.62 -18.65 4.10
CA ALA A 37 0.63 -18.22 3.14
C ALA A 37 1.18 -17.04 2.32
N ARG A 38 1.01 -17.13 1.00
CA ARG A 38 1.50 -16.11 0.05
C ARG A 38 0.53 -14.95 -0.13
N SER A 39 -0.71 -15.11 0.31
CA SER A 39 -1.77 -14.11 0.20
C SER A 39 -1.54 -12.91 1.13
N PHE A 40 -2.24 -11.82 0.86
CA PHE A 40 -2.27 -10.62 1.70
C PHE A 40 -3.67 -10.40 2.27
N ILE A 41 -3.79 -9.54 3.27
CA ILE A 41 -5.09 -9.01 3.65
C ILE A 41 -5.69 -8.26 2.45
N GLY A 42 -6.93 -8.58 2.09
CA GLY A 42 -7.56 -8.09 0.85
C GLY A 42 -7.31 -8.96 -0.39
N GLY A 43 -6.68 -10.14 -0.24
CA GLY A 43 -6.39 -11.08 -1.33
C GLY A 43 -5.06 -10.79 -2.02
N GLU A 44 -4.80 -11.42 -3.17
CA GLU A 44 -3.52 -11.32 -3.89
C GLU A 44 -3.12 -9.88 -4.27
N ARG A 45 -4.12 -9.02 -4.50
CA ARG A 45 -3.87 -7.61 -4.83
C ARG A 45 -3.66 -6.74 -3.58
N GLY A 46 -4.04 -7.18 -2.40
CA GLY A 46 -4.05 -6.36 -1.19
C GLY A 46 -5.23 -5.40 -1.11
N LEU A 47 -5.15 -4.40 -0.25
CA LEU A 47 -6.19 -3.39 -0.05
C LEU A 47 -5.86 -2.11 -0.82
N ALA A 48 -6.80 -1.61 -1.61
CA ALA A 48 -6.68 -0.35 -2.32
C ALA A 48 -7.47 0.76 -1.63
N PHE A 49 -6.92 1.96 -1.66
CA PHE A 49 -7.47 3.16 -1.06
C PHE A 49 -7.39 4.32 -2.03
N THR A 50 -8.38 5.21 -1.94
CA THR A 50 -8.32 6.52 -2.57
C THR A 50 -8.48 7.58 -1.50
N LEU A 51 -7.62 8.59 -1.54
CA LEU A 51 -7.67 9.78 -0.70
C LEU A 51 -7.94 10.99 -1.59
N ASN A 52 -8.99 11.73 -1.27
CA ASN A 52 -9.21 13.06 -1.84
C ASN A 52 -9.67 14.03 -0.75
N ASN A 53 -9.62 15.33 -1.03
CA ASN A 53 -9.95 16.36 -0.03
C ASN A 53 -11.45 16.41 0.33
N ALA A 54 -12.33 15.92 -0.55
CA ALA A 54 -13.78 15.99 -0.35
C ALA A 54 -14.32 14.85 0.52
N THR A 55 -13.78 13.64 0.37
CA THR A 55 -14.31 12.42 0.97
C THR A 55 -13.35 11.75 1.95
N GLY A 56 -12.13 12.27 2.10
CA GLY A 56 -11.10 11.63 2.92
C GLY A 56 -10.66 10.29 2.33
N VAL A 57 -10.36 9.32 3.20
CA VAL A 57 -9.89 7.98 2.79
C VAL A 57 -11.07 7.05 2.52
N ILE A 58 -11.19 6.57 1.28
CA ILE A 58 -12.15 5.55 0.87
C ILE A 58 -11.40 4.25 0.58
N THR A 59 -11.90 3.12 1.08
CA THR A 59 -11.39 1.79 0.69
C THR A 59 -12.06 1.37 -0.62
N LEU A 60 -11.27 1.07 -1.64
CA LEU A 60 -11.75 0.51 -2.91
C LEU A 60 -11.88 -1.00 -2.76
N ARG A 61 -13.10 -1.47 -2.50
CA ARG A 61 -13.38 -2.89 -2.25
C ARG A 61 -13.90 -3.52 -3.55
N ASN A 62 -13.08 -4.38 -4.15
CA ASN A 62 -13.36 -5.08 -5.41
C ASN A 62 -13.45 -4.17 -6.66
N ASP A 63 -13.25 -2.86 -6.52
CA ASP A 63 -13.16 -1.97 -7.68
C ASP A 63 -11.89 -2.27 -8.50
N PRO A 64 -11.99 -2.28 -9.85
CA PRO A 64 -10.81 -2.40 -10.70
C PRO A 64 -9.90 -1.20 -10.47
N THR A 65 -8.61 -1.47 -10.28
CA THR A 65 -7.60 -0.44 -10.01
C THR A 65 -6.45 -0.58 -11.01
N PRO A 66 -6.73 -0.39 -12.33
CA PRO A 66 -5.80 -0.72 -13.41
C PRO A 66 -4.50 0.06 -13.34
N GLU A 67 -4.54 1.32 -12.89
CA GLU A 67 -3.32 2.12 -12.71
C GLU A 67 -2.44 1.57 -11.57
N LEU A 68 -3.05 1.09 -10.48
CA LEU A 68 -2.32 0.46 -9.37
C LEU A 68 -1.88 -0.98 -9.68
N ASP A 69 -2.44 -1.60 -10.73
CA ASP A 69 -2.02 -2.92 -11.21
C ASP A 69 -0.71 -2.86 -12.00
N ARG A 70 -0.36 -1.69 -12.55
CA ARG A 70 0.81 -1.48 -13.41
C ARG A 70 2.05 -1.00 -12.68
N VAL A 71 1.90 -0.48 -11.46
CA VAL A 71 3.01 0.07 -10.68
C VAL A 71 3.80 -1.04 -9.95
N PRO A 72 5.13 -0.88 -9.80
CA PRO A 72 5.94 -1.82 -9.02
C PRO A 72 5.56 -1.79 -7.54
N ASN A 73 5.81 -2.90 -6.84
CA ASN A 73 5.64 -2.96 -5.40
C ASN A 73 6.90 -2.42 -4.72
N TYR A 74 6.72 -1.49 -3.78
CA TYR A 74 7.80 -0.96 -2.96
C TYR A 74 7.74 -1.61 -1.57
N PRO A 75 8.70 -2.46 -1.20
CA PRO A 75 8.71 -3.10 0.12
C PRO A 75 8.82 -2.04 1.21
N LEU A 76 7.91 -2.08 2.17
CA LEU A 76 7.99 -1.20 3.34
C LEU A 76 8.91 -1.85 4.37
N GLY A 77 10.08 -1.23 4.61
CA GLY A 77 11.01 -1.64 5.66
C GLY A 77 12.10 -2.63 5.23
N GLU A 78 12.48 -2.63 3.95
CA GLU A 78 13.63 -3.41 3.45
C GLU A 78 14.92 -3.12 4.24
N ASP A 79 15.08 -1.88 4.73
CA ASP A 79 16.22 -1.44 5.53
C ASP A 79 15.98 -1.51 7.06
N HIS A 80 14.89 -2.11 7.54
CA HIS A 80 14.52 -2.07 8.97
C HIS A 80 14.34 -3.47 9.56
N LEU A 81 15.20 -3.81 10.54
CA LEU A 81 15.07 -5.02 11.36
C LEU A 81 13.70 -5.04 12.05
N GLY A 82 12.84 -5.99 11.67
CA GLY A 82 11.49 -6.16 12.23
C GLY A 82 10.32 -5.85 11.29
N ALA A 83 10.58 -5.35 10.08
CA ALA A 83 9.53 -5.19 9.05
C ALA A 83 9.01 -6.55 8.52
N ILE A 84 9.85 -7.59 8.63
CA ILE A 84 9.46 -8.99 8.48
C ILE A 84 9.22 -9.51 9.89
N TYR A 85 7.99 -9.37 10.40
CA TYR A 85 7.63 -9.99 11.67
C TYR A 85 7.78 -11.50 11.54
N LEU A 86 8.70 -12.07 12.33
CA LEU A 86 8.98 -13.49 12.47
C LEU A 86 9.69 -14.12 11.26
N GLN A 87 11.01 -13.89 11.19
CA GLN A 87 11.89 -14.85 10.53
C GLN A 87 11.77 -16.18 11.30
N PRO A 88 11.54 -17.33 10.62
CA PRO A 88 11.65 -18.63 11.28
C PRO A 88 13.01 -18.70 11.98
N LYS A 89 13.01 -19.06 13.26
CA LYS A 89 14.24 -19.33 14.01
C LYS A 89 14.87 -20.58 13.38
N ASP A 90 15.77 -20.37 12.44
CA ASP A 90 16.63 -21.34 11.76
C ASP A 90 15.97 -22.66 11.32
N LYS A 91 15.85 -22.88 10.01
CA LYS A 91 15.88 -24.26 9.50
C LYS A 91 17.34 -24.70 9.50
N ARG A 92 17.68 -25.56 10.46
CA ARG A 92 18.86 -26.44 10.59
C ARG A 92 19.92 -26.34 9.49
#